data_AF-F6I4Q4-F1
#
_entry.id   AF-F6I4Q4-F1
#
_cell.length_a   1.000
_cell.length_b   1.000
_cell.length_c   1.000
_cell.angle_alpha   90.00
_cell.angle_beta   90.00
_cell.angle_gamma   90.00
#
_symmetry.space_group_name_H-M   'P 1'
#
loop_
_entity.id
_entity.type
_entity.pdbx_description
1 polymer ?
#
loop_
_entity_poly.entity_id
_entity_poly.type
_entity_poly.pdbx_seq_one_letter_code
_entity_poly.pdbx_strand_id
1 'polypeptide(L)'
;MAMLRAYRCGSYRSLMPQFMEMLRYDCLRAFSTSFREEKDTLGTVLVPDDKLWGAQTQRSLQNFEIGGESERMPEPIIRAFGILKKCAAKVDI
;
A
#
# COMPACT_ATOMS: atom_id res chain seq x y z
N MET A 1 43.62 -9.28 43.78
CA MET A 1 44.20 -7.95 43.47
C MET A 1 43.61 -7.51 42.13
N ALA A 2 42.34 -7.06 42.12
CA ALA A 2 41.88 -5.65 42.11
C ALA A 2 41.46 -5.28 40.67
N MET A 3 40.19 -5.39 40.26
CA MET A 3 39.03 -4.49 40.48
C MET A 3 39.22 -3.06 39.91
N LEU A 4 38.25 -2.62 39.08
CA LEU A 4 37.75 -1.23 38.78
C LEU A 4 37.68 -0.93 37.25
N ARG A 5 36.52 -1.06 36.58
CA ARG A 5 35.41 -0.10 36.39
C ARG A 5 35.75 1.22 35.67
N ALA A 6 35.27 1.30 34.41
CA ALA A 6 34.39 2.33 33.80
C ALA A 6 34.73 3.84 33.83
N TYR A 7 34.07 4.55 32.90
CA TYR A 7 33.90 6.01 32.69
C TYR A 7 34.94 6.68 31.77
N ARG A 8 34.62 7.59 30.85
CA ARG A 8 33.38 8.16 30.26
C ARG A 8 33.84 9.29 29.32
N CYS A 9 33.13 9.53 28.21
CA CYS A 9 33.13 10.74 27.37
C CYS A 9 34.45 11.09 26.65
N GLY A 10 34.50 11.42 25.36
CA GLY A 10 33.47 11.78 24.39
C GLY A 10 34.01 12.92 23.49
N SER A 11 33.32 13.15 22.36
CA SER A 11 33.39 14.33 21.48
C SER A 11 34.50 14.34 20.40
N TYR A 12 34.27 14.60 19.10
CA TYR A 12 33.09 15.02 18.34
C TYR A 12 33.34 14.72 16.84
N ARG A 13 32.32 14.18 16.15
CA ARG A 13 31.85 14.69 14.86
C ARG A 13 32.91 15.00 13.79
N SER A 14 33.07 14.09 12.82
CA SER A 14 33.17 14.53 11.41
C SER A 14 32.85 13.38 10.45
N LEU A 15 31.66 13.50 9.84
CA LEU A 15 31.36 13.12 8.45
C LEU A 15 31.63 11.65 8.11
N MET A 16 30.71 10.71 8.36
CA MET A 16 29.60 10.44 7.44
C MET A 16 28.58 9.49 8.09
N PRO A 17 27.46 10.01 8.62
CA PRO A 17 26.29 9.15 8.87
C PRO A 17 25.00 9.88 8.49
N GLN A 18 24.47 9.66 7.27
CA GLN A 18 23.13 10.15 6.89
C GLN A 18 22.53 9.47 5.65
N PHE A 19 23.33 9.07 4.65
CA PHE A 19 22.74 8.69 3.35
C PHE A 19 22.27 7.23 3.24
N MET A 20 22.89 6.29 3.96
CA MET A 20 22.61 4.86 3.77
C MET A 20 21.79 4.23 4.90
N GLU A 21 21.13 5.05 5.73
CA GLU A 21 20.01 4.62 6.58
C GLU A 21 18.66 4.74 5.88
N MET A 22 18.67 5.20 4.62
CA MET A 22 17.48 5.41 3.80
C MET A 22 16.91 4.09 3.23
N LEU A 23 17.69 3.01 3.21
CA LEU A 23 17.24 1.67 2.77
C LEU A 23 16.65 0.81 3.91
N ARG A 24 16.42 1.40 5.09
CA ARG A 24 15.64 0.77 6.18
C ARG A 24 14.20 1.29 6.26
N TYR A 25 13.76 2.12 5.32
CA TYR A 25 12.37 2.59 5.25
C TYR A 25 11.42 1.66 4.47
N ASP A 26 11.94 0.62 3.81
CA ASP A 26 11.10 -0.37 3.09
C ASP A 26 10.37 -1.37 4.03
N CYS A 27 10.56 -1.25 5.35
CA CYS A 27 9.97 -2.16 6.35
C CYS A 27 8.65 -1.65 6.99
N LEU A 28 8.15 -0.45 6.65
CA LEU A 28 6.87 0.06 7.18
C LEU A 28 5.90 0.49 6.08
N ARG A 29 5.74 -0.32 5.02
CA ARG A 29 4.44 -0.35 4.33
C ARG A 29 3.46 -1.06 5.28
N ALA A 30 3.03 -0.35 6.30
CA ALA A 30 2.04 -0.81 7.25
C ALA A 30 0.84 -1.35 6.45
N PHE A 31 0.56 -2.64 6.57
CA PHE A 31 -0.77 -3.16 6.30
C PHE A 31 -1.69 -2.40 7.26
N SER A 32 -2.38 -1.37 6.79
CA SER A 32 -3.41 -0.71 7.59
C SER A 32 -4.47 -1.76 7.91
N THR A 33 -4.69 -2.03 9.18
CA THR A 33 -5.77 -2.90 9.66
C THR A 33 -7.12 -2.17 9.69
N SER A 34 -7.19 -0.96 9.13
CA SER A 34 -8.42 -0.18 9.07
C SER A 34 -9.24 -0.56 7.84
N PHE A 35 -10.52 -0.76 8.08
CA PHE A 35 -11.51 -1.10 7.07
C PHE A 35 -12.60 -0.03 7.10
N ARG A 36 -13.08 0.37 5.93
CA ARG A 36 -14.30 1.16 5.77
C ARG A 36 -15.47 0.26 5.42
N GLU A 37 -16.63 0.56 5.99
CA GLU A 37 -17.88 -0.09 5.64
C GLU A 37 -18.53 0.64 4.46
N GLU A 38 -18.69 -0.07 3.35
CA GLU A 38 -19.43 0.41 2.18
C GLU A 38 -20.69 -0.43 1.97
N LYS A 39 -21.79 0.22 1.56
CA LYS A 39 -23.06 -0.45 1.28
C LYS A 39 -23.32 -0.53 -0.22
N ASP A 40 -23.52 -1.75 -0.71
CA ASP A 40 -24.01 -2.04 -2.06
C ASP A 40 -25.48 -2.52 -1.99
N THR A 41 -26.11 -2.74 -3.14
CA THR A 41 -27.47 -3.29 -3.29
C THR A 41 -27.64 -4.63 -2.57
N LEU A 42 -26.57 -5.43 -2.49
CA LEU A 42 -26.55 -6.74 -1.84
C LEU A 42 -26.26 -6.70 -0.34
N GLY A 43 -25.99 -5.53 0.23
CA GLY A 43 -25.69 -5.34 1.66
C GLY A 43 -24.34 -4.67 1.93
N THR A 44 -23.95 -4.66 3.20
CA THR A 44 -22.72 -4.03 3.69
C THR A 44 -21.50 -4.92 3.44
N VAL A 45 -20.38 -4.32 3.03
CA VAL A 45 -19.09 -4.98 2.79
C VAL A 45 -17.97 -4.17 3.44
N LEU A 46 -17.05 -4.87 4.09
CA LEU A 46 -15.82 -4.29 4.63
C LEU A 46 -14.79 -4.17 3.52
N VAL A 47 -14.38 -2.95 3.21
CA VAL A 47 -13.37 -2.64 2.20
C VAL A 47 -12.11 -2.11 2.90
N PRO A 48 -10.91 -2.61 2.57
CA PRO A 48 -9.67 -2.08 3.14
C PRO A 48 -9.43 -0.60 2.78
N ASP A 49 -8.98 0.20 3.73
CA ASP A 49 -8.75 1.63 3.51
C ASP A 49 -7.56 1.94 2.59
N ASP A 50 -6.60 1.02 2.49
CA ASP A 50 -5.42 1.18 1.62
C ASP A 50 -5.75 1.04 0.13
N LYS A 51 -6.98 0.63 -0.20
CA LYS A 51 -7.41 0.32 -1.57
C LYS A 51 -8.41 1.34 -2.09
N LEU A 52 -8.24 1.69 -3.36
CA LEU A 52 -9.07 2.69 -4.06
C LEU A 52 -10.37 2.14 -4.65
N TRP A 53 -10.58 0.82 -4.62
CA TRP A 53 -11.81 0.19 -5.11
C TRP A 53 -12.90 0.16 -4.04
N GLY A 54 -14.17 0.03 -4.43
CA GLY A 54 -15.32 0.01 -3.50
C GLY A 54 -15.92 -1.38 -3.26
N ALA A 55 -17.12 -1.40 -2.67
CA ALA A 55 -17.85 -2.60 -2.26
C ALA A 55 -18.08 -3.61 -3.40
N GLN A 56 -18.46 -3.12 -4.60
CA GLN A 56 -18.74 -4.00 -5.73
C GLN A 56 -17.49 -4.80 -6.14
N THR A 57 -16.35 -4.13 -6.29
CA THR A 57 -15.09 -4.77 -6.64
C THR A 57 -14.62 -5.70 -5.54
N GLN A 58 -14.78 -5.31 -4.27
CA GLN A 58 -14.44 -6.16 -3.12
C GLN A 58 -15.23 -7.48 -3.14
N ARG A 59 -16.52 -7.43 -3.49
CA ARG A 59 -17.35 -8.63 -3.64
C ARG A 59 -16.93 -9.49 -4.83
N SER A 60 -16.61 -8.87 -5.96
CA SER A 60 -16.10 -9.60 -7.12
C SER A 60 -14.77 -10.31 -6.81
N LEU A 61 -13.88 -9.68 -6.03
CA LEU A 61 -12.64 -10.32 -5.60
C LEU A 61 -12.91 -11.58 -4.78
N GLN A 62 -13.82 -11.54 -3.80
CA GLN A 62 -14.19 -12.70 -2.98
C GLN A 62 -14.90 -13.81 -3.78
N ASN A 63 -15.67 -13.44 -4.80
CA ASN A 63 -16.45 -14.39 -5.59
C ASN A 63 -15.61 -15.08 -6.69
N PHE A 64 -14.57 -14.42 -7.20
CA PHE A 64 -13.80 -14.86 -8.37
C PHE A 64 -12.32 -15.02 -8.08
N GLU A 65 -11.98 -15.82 -7.06
CA GLU A 65 -10.59 -16.15 -6.69
C GLU A 65 -10.05 -17.31 -7.55
N ILE A 66 -10.01 -17.13 -8.87
CA ILE A 66 -9.59 -18.17 -9.82
C ILE A 66 -8.26 -17.77 -10.49
N GLY A 67 -7.32 -18.71 -10.62
CA GLY A 67 -6.16 -18.53 -11.50
C GLY A 67 -5.00 -17.68 -10.96
N GLY A 68 -5.03 -17.31 -9.68
CA GLY A 68 -3.90 -16.68 -8.99
C GLY A 68 -3.39 -15.39 -9.66
N GLU A 69 -2.07 -15.18 -9.65
CA GLU A 69 -1.48 -13.97 -10.23
C GLU A 69 -1.39 -13.99 -11.76
N SER A 70 -1.33 -15.17 -12.37
CA SER A 70 -1.22 -15.33 -13.83
C SER A 70 -2.50 -14.92 -14.56
N GLU A 71 -3.66 -15.10 -13.95
CA GLU A 71 -4.96 -14.73 -14.52
C GLU A 71 -5.43 -13.32 -14.14
N ARG A 72 -4.53 -12.48 -13.59
CA ARG A 72 -4.85 -11.07 -13.33
C ARG A 72 -5.09 -10.33 -14.63
N MET A 73 -6.01 -9.36 -14.58
CA MET A 73 -6.33 -8.53 -15.72
C MET A 73 -5.06 -7.89 -16.31
N PRO A 74 -4.78 -8.06 -17.61
CA PRO A 74 -3.56 -7.55 -18.20
C PRO A 74 -3.55 -6.03 -18.20
N GLU A 75 -2.38 -5.46 -17.91
CA GLU A 75 -2.15 -4.01 -17.84
C GLU A 75 -2.67 -3.20 -19.06
N PRO A 76 -2.50 -3.63 -20.33
CA PRO A 76 -3.01 -2.87 -21.47
C PRO A 76 -4.53 -2.63 -21.39
N ILE A 77 -5.31 -3.58 -20.86
CA ILE A 77 -6.76 -3.41 -20.75
C ILE A 77 -7.10 -2.39 -19.65
N ILE A 78 -6.41 -2.43 -18.53
CA ILE A 78 -6.58 -1.45 -17.44
C ILE A 78 -6.33 -0.03 -17.96
N ARG A 79 -5.25 0.18 -18.72
CA ARG A 79 -4.93 1.47 -19.34
C ARG A 79 -6.00 1.91 -20.36
N ALA A 80 -6.51 0.98 -21.16
CA ALA A 80 -7.58 1.25 -22.11
C ALA A 80 -8.85 1.76 -21.42
N PHE A 81 -9.25 1.17 -20.28
CA PHE A 81 -10.39 1.66 -19.48
C PHE A 81 -10.17 3.07 -18.95
N GLY A 82 -8.95 3.42 -18.54
CA GLY A 82 -8.61 4.78 -18.13
C GLY A 82 -8.80 5.81 -19.25
N ILE A 83 -8.35 5.47 -20.47
CA ILE A 83 -8.54 6.31 -21.66
C ILE A 83 -10.03 6.44 -21.99
N LEU A 84 -10.77 5.33 -22.00
CA LEU A 84 -12.19 5.30 -22.29
C LEU A 84 -12.97 6.20 -21.32
N LYS A 85 -12.74 6.06 -20.02
CA LYS A 85 -13.43 6.87 -19.00
C LYS A 85 -13.02 8.34 -19.04
N LYS A 86 -11.77 8.64 -19.39
CA LYS A 86 -11.32 10.02 -19.64
C LYS A 86 -12.04 10.65 -20.84
N CYS A 87 -12.22 9.91 -21.93
CA CYS A 87 -12.95 10.39 -23.10
C CYS A 87 -14.44 10.55 -22.81
N ALA A 88 -15.08 9.59 -22.13
CA ALA A 88 -16.48 9.67 -21.73
C ALA A 88 -16.74 10.93 -20.88
N ALA A 89 -15.92 11.17 -19.85
CA ALA A 89 -16.04 12.36 -19.00
C ALA A 89 -15.85 13.69 -19.75
N LYS A 90 -15.15 13.70 -20.90
CA LYS A 90 -14.99 14.89 -21.73
C LYS A 90 -16.19 15.16 -22.64
N VAL A 91 -16.91 14.11 -23.03
CA VAL A 91 -18.08 14.21 -23.92
C VAL A 91 -19.35 14.49 -23.13
N ASP A 92 -19.49 13.89 -21.95
CA ASP A 92 -20.68 14.00 -21.08
C ASP A 92 -20.67 15.28 -20.22
N ILE A 93 -20.21 16.41 -20.79
CA ILE A 93 -20.20 17.73 -20.13
C ILE A 93 -21.41 18.57 -20.53
#